data_AF-A0A5N6N8R5-F1
#
_entry.id   AF-A0A5N6N8R5-F1
#
_cell.length_a   1.000
_cell.length_b   1.000
_cell.length_c   1.000
_cell.angle_alpha   90.00
_cell.angle_beta   90.00
_cell.angle_gamma   90.00
#
_symmetry.space_group_name_H-M   'P 1'
#
loop_
_entity.id
_entity.type
_entity.pdbx_description
1 polymer ?
#
loop_
_entity_poly.entity_id
_entity_poly.type
_entity_poly.pdbx_seq_one_letter_code
_entity_poly.pdbx_strand_id
1 'polypeptide(L)'
;MVSSFLNLQKEPLLTEDLVKETEEFILRTGSVGAGCSQLLSDMQAFKAANPGCTLEDFVRWHSPPDWMEPAIDDVSKESSDSDIPSSRGHLSMRMQKEGNLWREIWETAKPVPVVKQTPLYDEDLSVEHILQGLEDFPPSDFFEQLYISLLCSGCAVAETKTATDEYLYKLFLECKDYIVATCQGKNWFEKVDDLCQVYDNVVMMVLNPDEFIRLTKHDDTSITGEQKGRFRRLSFVFGNKDKSHAKTPPKDPKSVEENPLRQSLTSMFSKKPPKAGNASPAEKPPVASIQNDWIDV
;
A
#
# COMPACT_ATOMS: atom_id res chain seq x y z
N MET A 1 9.15 39.54 4.39
CA MET A 1 8.22 39.42 3.25
C MET A 1 8.72 38.25 2.43
N VAL A 2 8.16 37.05 2.66
CA VAL A 2 8.56 35.84 1.93
C VAL A 2 8.06 36.00 0.49
N SER A 3 8.95 35.85 -0.49
CA SER A 3 8.63 35.98 -1.91
C SER A 3 7.42 35.11 -2.26
N SER A 4 6.41 35.69 -2.93
CA SER A 4 5.14 35.05 -3.28
C SER A 4 5.27 33.88 -4.29
N PHE A 5 6.49 33.52 -4.69
CA PHE A 5 6.79 32.44 -5.63
C PHE A 5 8.04 31.66 -5.19
N LEU A 6 8.00 31.08 -3.99
CA LEU A 6 8.99 30.07 -3.63
C LEU A 6 8.63 28.77 -4.38
N ASN A 7 9.44 28.43 -5.37
CA ASN A 7 9.38 27.12 -6.01
C ASN A 7 10.07 26.10 -5.10
N LEU A 8 9.46 24.93 -4.93
CA LEU A 8 10.00 23.78 -4.22
C LEU A 8 10.06 22.58 -5.16
N GLN A 9 10.94 21.63 -4.87
CA GLN A 9 10.86 20.33 -5.53
C GLN A 9 9.62 19.59 -5.07
N LYS A 10 8.93 18.93 -6.00
CA LYS A 10 7.80 18.06 -5.66
C LYS A 10 8.34 16.83 -4.93
N GLU A 11 7.56 16.37 -3.96
CA GLU A 11 7.87 15.12 -3.27
C GLU A 11 7.87 13.96 -4.28
N PRO A 12 8.91 13.09 -4.25
CA PRO A 12 8.97 11.92 -5.12
C PRO A 12 7.75 11.01 -4.96
N LEU A 13 7.17 10.56 -6.08
CA LEU A 13 6.14 9.53 -6.07
C LEU A 13 6.79 8.16 -5.94
N LEU A 14 6.90 7.67 -4.71
CA LEU A 14 7.47 6.37 -4.41
C LEU A 14 6.37 5.31 -4.27
N THR A 15 6.57 4.14 -4.87
CA THR A 15 5.74 2.96 -4.59
C THR A 15 6.04 2.44 -3.18
N GLU A 16 5.11 1.70 -2.58
CA GLU A 16 5.30 1.09 -1.26
C GLU A 16 6.59 0.26 -1.18
N ASP A 17 6.90 -0.48 -2.25
CA ASP A 17 8.11 -1.29 -2.35
C ASP A 17 9.39 -0.44 -2.33
N LEU A 18 9.40 0.67 -3.07
CA LEU A 18 10.52 1.61 -3.10
C LEU A 18 10.71 2.34 -1.76
N VAL A 19 9.61 2.68 -1.07
CA VAL A 19 9.67 3.23 0.29
C VAL A 19 10.32 2.23 1.23
N LYS A 20 9.87 0.98 1.20
CA LYS A 20 10.40 -0.09 2.07
C LYS A 20 11.86 -0.38 1.77
N GLU A 21 12.25 -0.47 0.51
CA GLU A 21 13.66 -0.65 0.11
C GLU A 21 14.53 0.51 0.61
N THR A 22 14.03 1.74 0.48
CA THR A 22 14.72 2.95 0.97
C THR A 22 14.90 2.90 2.48
N GLU A 23 13.86 2.50 3.24
CA GLU A 23 13.93 2.31 4.69
C GLU A 23 14.95 1.25 5.10
N GLU A 24 14.94 0.09 4.43
CA GLU A 24 15.90 -0.99 4.67
C GLU A 24 17.34 -0.56 4.36
N PHE A 25 17.54 0.19 3.28
CA PHE A 25 18.84 0.74 2.92
C PHE A 25 19.35 1.74 3.97
N ILE A 26 18.47 2.64 4.46
CA ILE A 26 18.78 3.59 5.53
C ILE A 26 19.23 2.85 6.79
N LEU A 27 18.46 1.83 7.21
CA LEU A 27 18.78 1.03 8.40
C LEU A 27 20.14 0.32 8.27
N ARG A 28 20.50 -0.13 7.06
CA ARG A 28 21.75 -0.85 6.78
C ARG A 28 22.96 0.08 6.72
N THR A 29 22.80 1.28 6.14
CA THR A 29 23.91 2.20 5.84
C THR A 29 24.06 3.32 6.88
N GLY A 30 23.05 3.54 7.71
CA GLY A 30 22.99 4.72 8.59
C GLY A 30 22.85 6.03 7.81
N SER A 31 22.42 5.97 6.54
CA SER A 31 22.23 7.14 5.69
C SER A 31 21.03 7.98 6.17
N VAL A 32 20.94 9.21 5.66
CA VAL A 32 19.84 10.11 5.97
C VAL A 32 18.66 9.81 5.04
N GLY A 33 17.45 9.66 5.59
CA GLY A 33 16.28 9.25 4.83
C GLY A 33 15.67 10.34 3.92
N ALA A 34 14.73 9.93 3.05
CA ALA A 34 14.11 10.78 2.04
C ALA A 34 13.51 12.08 2.60
N GLY A 35 12.92 12.03 3.81
CA GLY A 35 12.38 13.21 4.47
C GLY A 35 13.42 14.29 4.80
N CYS A 36 14.69 13.91 5.00
CA CYS A 36 15.76 14.88 5.22
C CYS A 36 16.28 15.47 3.92
N SER A 37 16.26 14.70 2.83
CA SER A 37 16.61 15.19 1.50
C SER A 37 15.60 16.24 1.02
N GLN A 38 14.30 16.00 1.23
CA GLN A 38 13.25 16.99 0.94
C GLN A 38 13.41 18.23 1.81
N LEU A 39 13.60 18.07 3.12
CA LEU A 39 13.79 19.20 4.03
C LEU A 39 15.03 20.04 3.66
N LEU A 40 16.15 19.39 3.30
CA LEU A 40 17.35 20.07 2.83
C LEU A 40 17.07 20.86 1.55
N SER A 41 16.41 20.24 0.56
CA SER A 41 16.00 20.87 -0.69
C SER A 41 15.16 22.13 -0.45
N ASP A 42 14.15 22.04 0.43
CA ASP A 42 13.27 23.14 0.79
C ASP A 42 14.04 24.29 1.48
N MET A 43 14.92 23.96 2.43
CA MET A 43 15.75 24.94 3.12
C MET A 43 16.71 25.66 2.16
N GLN A 44 17.32 24.94 1.22
CA GLN A 44 18.20 25.52 0.22
C GLN A 44 17.46 26.51 -0.69
N ALA A 45 16.26 26.14 -1.15
CA ALA A 45 15.40 26.97 -1.98
C ALA A 45 14.95 28.23 -1.22
N PHE A 46 14.54 28.06 0.04
CA PHE A 46 14.10 29.16 0.89
C PHE A 46 15.22 30.17 1.15
N LYS A 47 16.44 29.70 1.47
CA LYS A 47 17.61 30.56 1.64
C LYS A 47 18.00 31.30 0.36
N ALA A 48 17.86 30.65 -0.81
CA ALA A 48 18.15 31.29 -2.09
C ALA A 48 17.15 32.42 -2.42
N ALA A 49 15.87 32.22 -2.08
CA ALA A 49 14.82 33.20 -2.31
C ALA A 49 14.82 34.35 -1.28
N ASN A 50 15.37 34.12 -0.08
CA ASN A 50 15.34 35.07 1.03
C ASN A 50 16.75 35.25 1.65
N PRO A 51 17.63 36.07 1.06
CA PRO A 51 18.95 36.33 1.63
C PRO A 51 18.89 36.90 3.05
N GLY A 52 19.67 36.34 3.97
CA GLY A 52 19.71 36.75 5.37
C GLY A 52 18.58 36.22 6.25
N CYS A 53 17.72 35.33 5.73
CA CYS A 53 16.70 34.67 6.53
C CYS A 53 17.30 33.78 7.62
N THR A 54 16.56 33.58 8.70
CA THR A 54 16.93 32.67 9.78
C THR A 54 16.07 31.39 9.77
N LEU A 55 16.43 30.42 10.61
CA LEU A 55 15.66 29.18 10.77
C LEU A 55 14.22 29.49 11.23
N GLU A 56 14.05 30.52 12.05
CA GLU A 56 12.77 31.03 12.53
C GLU A 56 11.85 31.46 11.39
N ASP A 57 12.40 32.18 10.40
CA ASP A 57 11.65 32.60 9.21
C ASP A 57 11.18 31.39 8.39
N PHE A 58 12.05 30.38 8.25
CA PHE A 58 11.72 29.13 7.55
C PHE A 58 10.65 28.34 8.28
N VAL A 59 10.79 28.13 9.59
CA VAL A 59 9.84 27.35 10.40
C VAL A 59 8.47 28.01 10.40
N ARG A 60 8.41 29.33 10.54
CA ARG A 60 7.14 30.07 10.46
C ARG A 60 6.40 29.85 9.15
N TRP A 61 7.12 29.63 8.06
CA TRP A 61 6.55 29.38 6.74
C TRP A 61 6.27 27.90 6.45
N HIS A 62 7.20 27.00 6.78
CA HIS A 62 7.16 25.57 6.45
C HIS A 62 6.38 24.74 7.47
N SER A 63 6.49 25.09 8.76
CA SER A 63 5.78 24.45 9.87
C SER A 63 5.18 25.50 10.83
N PRO A 64 4.10 26.20 10.44
CA PRO A 64 3.43 27.17 11.30
C PRO A 64 3.11 26.67 12.73
N PRO A 65 2.73 25.40 12.96
CA PRO A 65 2.52 24.87 14.32
C PRO A 65 3.78 24.86 15.20
N ASP A 66 4.98 24.94 14.61
CA ASP A 66 6.25 25.00 15.34
C ASP A 66 6.74 26.42 15.63
N TRP A 67 5.96 27.41 15.23
CA TRP A 67 6.18 28.79 15.56
C TRP A 67 5.24 29.22 16.69
N MET A 68 5.81 29.67 17.80
CA MET A 68 5.06 30.21 18.93
C MET A 68 4.97 31.72 18.79
N GLU A 69 3.75 32.22 18.59
CA GLU A 69 3.48 33.66 18.57
C GLU A 69 3.75 34.24 19.97
N PRO A 70 4.29 35.47 20.08
CA PRO A 70 4.56 36.06 21.39
C PRO A 70 3.27 36.14 22.21
N ALA A 71 3.35 35.78 23.49
CA ALA A 71 2.21 35.84 24.40
C ALA A 71 1.62 37.25 24.40
N ILE A 72 0.37 37.38 23.95
CA ILE A 72 -0.39 38.63 24.04
C ILE A 72 -0.94 38.70 25.47
N ASP A 73 -0.04 38.81 26.45
CA ASP A 73 -0.44 39.04 27.82
C ASP A 73 -0.72 40.53 27.98
N ASP A 74 -2.01 40.81 27.90
CA ASP A 74 -2.79 41.85 28.57
C ASP A 74 -2.14 43.22 28.87
N VAL A 75 -2.85 44.26 28.45
CA VAL A 75 -2.53 45.66 28.66
C VAL A 75 -2.59 45.98 30.15
N SER A 76 -1.50 45.86 30.90
CA SER A 76 -1.24 46.65 32.11
C SER A 76 0.08 46.30 32.80
N LYS A 77 1.13 47.02 32.44
CA LYS A 77 2.06 47.65 33.41
C LYS A 77 3.02 48.57 32.67
N GLU A 78 2.72 49.87 32.78
CA GLU A 78 3.75 50.90 32.62
C GLU A 78 4.85 50.66 33.65
N SER A 79 6.06 50.37 33.19
CA SER A 79 7.28 50.71 33.93
C SER A 79 8.48 50.77 32.99
N SER A 80 8.87 52.01 32.69
CA SER A 80 10.24 52.52 32.59
C SER A 80 11.36 51.59 32.08
N ASP A 81 11.91 52.00 30.93
CA ASP A 81 13.34 52.11 30.64
C ASP A 81 14.19 50.85 30.80
N SER A 82 14.13 49.97 29.79
CA SER A 82 15.12 48.92 29.47
C SER A 82 14.80 48.37 28.08
N ASP A 83 15.79 48.25 27.18
CA ASP A 83 15.63 47.67 25.84
C ASP A 83 14.99 46.25 25.91
N ILE A 84 13.72 46.11 25.53
CA ILE A 84 12.99 44.82 25.52
C ILE A 84 13.07 44.20 24.12
N PRO A 85 13.80 43.09 23.89
CA PRO A 85 13.76 42.37 22.62
C PRO A 85 12.78 41.18 22.74
N SER A 86 11.48 41.41 22.96
CA SER A 86 10.50 40.30 23.06
C SER A 86 9.15 40.61 22.41
N SER A 87 9.13 41.34 21.29
CA SER A 87 7.95 41.41 20.41
C SER A 87 7.99 40.41 19.24
N ARG A 88 9.00 39.54 19.19
CA ARG A 88 9.14 38.50 18.17
C ARG A 88 8.82 37.12 18.77
N GLY A 89 8.02 36.33 18.07
CA GLY A 89 7.75 34.94 18.43
C GLY A 89 9.01 34.08 18.48
N HIS A 90 8.86 32.84 18.93
CA HIS A 90 9.98 31.90 19.10
C HIS A 90 9.64 30.50 18.59
N LEU A 91 10.67 29.68 18.37
CA LEU A 91 10.49 28.28 17.98
C LEU A 91 9.79 27.46 19.07
N SER A 92 9.08 26.40 18.72
CA SER A 92 8.48 25.45 19.67
C SER A 92 9.55 24.74 20.51
N MET A 93 9.15 24.20 21.67
CA MET A 93 10.08 23.52 22.60
C MET A 93 10.84 22.35 21.94
N ARG A 94 10.20 21.63 21.00
CA ARG A 94 10.84 20.54 20.25
C ARG A 94 11.90 21.04 19.26
N MET A 95 11.73 22.23 18.71
CA MET A 95 12.65 22.88 17.78
C MET A 95 13.83 23.58 18.47
N GLN A 96 13.68 23.89 19.76
CA GLN A 96 14.75 24.47 20.60
C GLN A 96 15.67 23.41 21.22
N LYS A 97 15.31 22.12 21.14
CA LYS A 97 16.11 21.03 21.73
C LYS A 97 17.53 21.00 21.14
N GLU A 98 18.53 20.77 21.99
CA GLU A 98 19.90 20.52 21.55
C GLU A 98 19.97 19.27 20.65
N GLY A 99 20.79 19.33 19.59
CA GLY A 99 20.86 18.26 18.57
C GLY A 99 19.61 18.16 17.69
N ASN A 100 18.87 19.26 17.51
CA ASN A 100 17.72 19.26 16.61
C ASN A 100 18.19 19.12 15.15
N LEU A 101 17.72 18.06 14.49
CA LEU A 101 18.07 17.71 13.12
C LEU A 101 17.77 18.83 12.11
N TRP A 102 16.66 19.56 12.26
CA TRP A 102 16.31 20.66 11.34
C TRP A 102 17.32 21.80 11.45
N ARG A 103 17.82 22.09 12.66
CA ARG A 103 18.88 23.08 12.85
C ARG A 103 20.19 22.60 12.19
N GLU A 104 20.57 21.34 12.36
CA GLU A 104 21.77 20.78 11.72
C GLU A 104 21.70 20.84 10.18
N ILE A 105 20.55 20.46 9.62
CA ILE A 105 20.30 20.57 8.17
C ILE A 105 20.32 22.04 7.74
N TRP A 106 19.71 22.94 8.53
CA TRP A 106 19.71 24.36 8.24
C TRP A 106 21.13 24.94 8.20
N GLU A 107 21.99 24.64 9.17
CA GLU A 107 23.36 25.16 9.19
C GLU A 107 24.19 24.66 8.00
N THR A 108 23.93 23.45 7.52
CA THR A 108 24.63 22.86 6.36
C THR A 108 24.01 23.25 5.01
N ALA A 109 22.75 23.70 4.99
CA ALA A 109 22.03 24.07 3.78
C ALA A 109 22.59 25.36 3.14
N LYS A 110 22.96 25.26 1.85
CA LYS A 110 23.43 26.38 1.03
C LYS A 110 22.27 27.08 0.31
N PRO A 111 22.35 28.39 0.03
CA PRO A 111 21.34 29.08 -0.76
C PRO A 111 21.41 28.63 -2.24
N VAL A 112 20.63 27.61 -2.61
CA VAL A 112 20.55 27.07 -3.97
C VAL A 112 19.09 27.08 -4.44
N PRO A 113 18.75 27.81 -5.52
CA PRO A 113 17.39 27.81 -6.04
C PRO A 113 17.04 26.45 -6.67
N VAL A 114 15.76 26.04 -6.60
CA VAL A 114 15.27 24.73 -7.06
C VAL A 114 15.77 24.33 -8.44
N VAL A 115 15.78 25.26 -9.40
CA VAL A 115 16.23 25.00 -10.78
C VAL A 115 17.71 24.60 -10.90
N LYS A 116 18.50 24.73 -9.83
CA LYS A 116 19.92 24.35 -9.76
C LYS A 116 20.20 23.24 -8.74
N GLN A 117 19.18 22.78 -8.03
CA GLN A 117 19.33 21.70 -7.07
C GLN A 117 19.37 20.36 -7.81
N THR A 118 20.00 19.36 -7.20
CA THR A 118 19.89 17.98 -7.67
C THR A 118 18.43 17.53 -7.51
N PRO A 119 17.81 16.93 -8.54
CA PRO A 119 16.48 16.36 -8.44
C PRO A 119 16.41 15.32 -7.32
N LEU A 120 15.37 15.41 -6.48
CA LEU A 120 15.08 14.40 -5.45
C LEU A 120 14.59 13.08 -6.05
N TYR A 121 14.01 13.14 -7.25
CA TYR A 121 13.58 12.00 -8.03
C TYR A 121 14.17 12.11 -9.43
N ASP A 122 14.87 11.05 -9.84
CA ASP A 122 15.40 10.92 -11.19
C ASP A 122 14.43 10.08 -12.02
N GLU A 123 13.64 10.75 -12.86
CA GLU A 123 12.63 10.11 -13.71
C GLU A 123 13.28 9.16 -14.72
N ASP A 124 14.41 9.56 -15.32
CA ASP A 124 15.09 8.77 -16.35
C ASP A 124 15.64 7.47 -15.74
N LEU A 125 16.33 7.58 -14.60
CA LEU A 125 16.84 6.42 -13.86
C LEU A 125 15.70 5.51 -13.38
N SER A 126 14.58 6.09 -12.96
CA SER A 126 13.42 5.31 -12.52
C SER A 126 12.80 4.52 -13.67
N VAL A 127 12.69 5.12 -14.86
CA VAL A 127 12.24 4.42 -16.07
C VAL A 127 13.19 3.30 -16.44
N GLU A 128 14.51 3.56 -16.40
CA GLU A 128 15.51 2.53 -16.67
C GLU A 128 15.39 1.35 -15.70
N HIS A 129 15.23 1.60 -14.40
CA HIS A 129 14.99 0.54 -13.42
C HIS A 129 13.70 -0.25 -13.68
N ILE A 130 12.61 0.42 -14.08
CA ILE A 130 11.36 -0.26 -14.44
C ILE A 130 11.57 -1.17 -15.65
N LEU A 131 12.26 -0.68 -16.70
CA LEU A 131 12.52 -1.46 -17.90
C LEU A 131 13.45 -2.64 -17.62
N GLN A 132 14.51 -2.43 -16.84
CA GLN A 132 15.39 -3.51 -16.39
C GLN A 132 14.62 -4.57 -15.61
N GLY A 133 13.74 -4.14 -14.70
CA GLY A 133 12.88 -5.05 -13.93
C GLY A 133 11.93 -5.86 -14.81
N LEU A 134 11.45 -5.30 -15.92
CA LEU A 134 10.64 -6.02 -16.91
C LEU A 134 11.48 -6.96 -17.80
N GLU A 135 12.71 -6.59 -18.13
CA GLU A 135 13.64 -7.42 -18.89
C GLU A 135 14.09 -8.65 -18.09
N ASP A 136 14.39 -8.45 -16.80
CA ASP A 136 14.79 -9.52 -15.89
C ASP A 136 13.61 -10.35 -15.36
N PHE A 137 12.38 -10.00 -15.76
CA PHE A 137 11.19 -10.65 -15.23
C PHE A 137 11.09 -12.11 -15.73
N PRO A 138 11.06 -13.10 -14.83
CA PRO A 138 11.03 -14.50 -15.23
C PRO A 138 9.77 -14.83 -16.06
N PRO A 139 9.89 -15.51 -17.22
CA PRO A 139 8.73 -15.89 -18.02
C PRO A 139 7.71 -16.75 -17.26
N SER A 140 8.16 -17.53 -16.28
CA SER A 140 7.30 -18.31 -15.38
C SER A 140 6.40 -17.40 -14.54
N ASP A 141 6.98 -16.36 -13.94
CA ASP A 141 6.27 -15.45 -13.06
C ASP A 141 5.27 -14.62 -13.87
N PHE A 142 5.63 -14.25 -15.11
CA PHE A 142 4.71 -13.62 -16.05
C PHE A 142 3.56 -14.50 -16.46
N PHE A 143 3.85 -15.76 -16.78
CA PHE A 143 2.81 -16.72 -17.10
C PHE A 143 1.83 -16.92 -15.94
N GLU A 144 2.31 -17.00 -14.69
CA GLU A 144 1.45 -17.12 -13.52
C GLU A 144 0.48 -15.94 -13.40
N GLN A 145 0.97 -14.71 -13.57
CA GLN A 145 0.14 -13.50 -13.51
C GLN A 145 -0.89 -13.46 -14.65
N LEU A 146 -0.46 -13.77 -15.87
CA LEU A 146 -1.35 -13.84 -17.03
C LEU A 146 -2.42 -14.92 -16.88
N TYR A 147 -2.05 -16.09 -16.35
CA TYR A 147 -2.96 -17.21 -16.15
C TYR A 147 -4.09 -16.84 -15.19
N ILE A 148 -3.76 -16.23 -14.04
CA ILE A 148 -4.75 -15.78 -13.06
C ILE A 148 -5.67 -14.72 -13.68
N SER A 149 -5.10 -13.75 -14.40
CA SER A 149 -5.87 -12.70 -15.08
C SER A 149 -6.86 -13.28 -16.09
N LEU A 150 -6.41 -14.21 -16.94
CA LEU A 150 -7.24 -14.89 -17.92
C LEU A 150 -8.37 -15.68 -17.25
N LEU A 151 -8.04 -16.44 -16.21
CA LEU A 151 -8.99 -17.25 -15.45
C LEU A 151 -10.09 -16.37 -14.82
N CYS A 152 -9.71 -15.26 -14.18
CA CYS A 152 -10.64 -14.29 -13.61
C CYS A 152 -11.53 -13.65 -14.68
N SER A 153 -10.97 -13.28 -15.83
CA SER A 153 -11.75 -12.71 -16.93
C SER A 153 -12.80 -13.70 -17.46
N GLY A 154 -12.43 -14.99 -17.59
CA GLY A 154 -13.35 -16.05 -17.97
C GLY A 154 -14.47 -16.24 -16.96
N CYS A 155 -14.17 -16.22 -15.66
CA CYS A 155 -15.17 -16.27 -14.61
C CYS A 155 -16.13 -15.06 -14.66
N ALA A 156 -15.62 -13.85 -14.87
CA ALA A 156 -16.47 -12.65 -14.99
C ALA A 156 -17.44 -12.74 -16.18
N VAL A 157 -16.97 -13.23 -17.34
CA VAL A 157 -17.83 -13.46 -18.50
C VAL A 157 -18.86 -14.56 -18.20
N ALA A 158 -18.44 -15.66 -17.60
CA ALA A 158 -19.33 -16.77 -17.26
C ALA A 158 -20.41 -16.39 -16.24
N GLU A 159 -20.09 -15.53 -15.27
CA GLU A 159 -21.04 -15.04 -14.26
C GLU A 159 -22.22 -14.33 -14.92
N THR A 160 -21.98 -13.49 -15.92
CA THR A 160 -23.04 -12.79 -16.64
C THR A 160 -23.93 -13.72 -17.46
N LYS A 161 -23.38 -14.82 -17.98
CA LYS A 161 -24.09 -15.75 -18.87
C LYS A 161 -24.81 -16.86 -18.13
N THR A 162 -24.34 -17.25 -16.95
CA THR A 162 -24.98 -18.28 -16.13
C THR A 162 -26.06 -17.71 -15.21
N ALA A 163 -26.07 -16.40 -14.94
CA ALA A 163 -27.03 -15.73 -14.05
C ALA A 163 -28.51 -15.89 -14.43
N THR A 164 -28.83 -16.27 -15.67
CA THR A 164 -30.21 -16.46 -16.13
C THR A 164 -30.85 -17.77 -15.67
N ASP A 165 -30.04 -18.76 -15.28
CA ASP A 165 -30.51 -20.07 -14.82
C ASP A 165 -29.99 -20.33 -13.41
N GLU A 166 -30.89 -20.48 -12.44
CA GLU A 166 -30.55 -20.61 -11.01
C GLU A 166 -29.69 -21.85 -10.72
N TYR A 167 -29.91 -22.95 -11.43
CA TYR A 167 -29.17 -24.20 -11.24
C TYR A 167 -27.73 -24.07 -11.77
N LEU A 168 -27.58 -23.54 -12.99
CA LEU A 168 -26.26 -23.28 -13.58
C LEU A 168 -25.49 -22.24 -12.80
N TYR A 169 -26.14 -21.16 -12.38
CA TYR A 169 -25.52 -20.10 -11.60
C TYR A 169 -24.96 -20.65 -10.27
N LYS A 170 -25.71 -21.50 -9.58
CA LYS A 170 -25.23 -22.14 -8.34
C LYS A 170 -23.98 -23.00 -8.58
N LEU A 171 -23.99 -23.86 -9.61
CA LEU A 171 -22.83 -24.70 -9.93
C LEU A 171 -21.63 -23.86 -10.39
N PHE A 172 -21.87 -22.79 -11.14
CA PHE A 172 -20.84 -21.84 -11.52
C PHE A 172 -20.21 -21.17 -10.28
N LEU A 173 -21.01 -20.73 -9.30
CA LEU A 173 -20.49 -20.15 -8.07
C LEU A 173 -19.59 -21.13 -7.31
N GLU A 174 -19.98 -22.41 -7.23
CA GLU A 174 -19.16 -23.43 -6.60
C GLU A 174 -17.82 -23.63 -7.35
N CYS A 175 -17.84 -23.62 -8.69
CA CYS A 175 -16.62 -23.65 -9.51
C CYS A 175 -15.74 -22.41 -9.29
N LYS A 176 -16.35 -21.23 -9.26
CA LYS A 176 -15.67 -19.95 -9.01
C LYS A 176 -15.01 -19.93 -7.64
N ASP A 177 -15.70 -20.39 -6.61
CA ASP A 177 -15.18 -20.45 -5.25
C ASP A 177 -13.99 -21.41 -5.15
N TYR A 178 -14.05 -22.58 -5.82
CA TYR A 178 -12.92 -23.50 -5.90
C TYR A 178 -11.71 -22.88 -6.60
N ILE A 179 -11.92 -22.21 -7.74
CA ILE A 179 -10.87 -21.52 -8.50
C ILE A 179 -10.20 -20.47 -7.60
N VAL A 180 -10.99 -19.60 -6.97
CA VAL A 180 -10.48 -18.53 -6.10
C VAL A 180 -9.71 -19.10 -4.92
N ALA A 181 -10.26 -20.10 -4.23
CA ALA A 181 -9.59 -20.74 -3.09
C ALA A 181 -8.27 -21.41 -3.49
N THR A 182 -8.21 -22.00 -4.69
CA THR A 182 -7.02 -22.68 -5.18
C THR A 182 -5.94 -21.67 -5.58
N CYS A 183 -6.28 -20.61 -6.32
CA CYS A 183 -5.36 -19.56 -6.75
C CYS A 183 -4.82 -18.71 -5.59
N GLN A 184 -5.52 -18.63 -4.46
CA GLN A 184 -5.00 -17.98 -3.24
C GLN A 184 -3.91 -18.81 -2.53
N GLY A 185 -3.71 -20.07 -2.91
CA GLY A 185 -2.66 -20.92 -2.36
C GLY A 185 -1.29 -20.62 -2.99
N LYS A 186 -0.22 -20.70 -2.19
CA LYS A 186 1.17 -20.47 -2.65
C LYS A 186 1.60 -21.39 -3.79
N ASN A 187 1.06 -22.61 -3.86
CA ASN A 187 1.45 -23.62 -4.85
C ASN A 187 0.27 -24.02 -5.76
N TRP A 188 -0.53 -23.06 -6.21
CA TRP A 188 -1.71 -23.34 -7.04
C TRP A 188 -1.35 -24.08 -8.35
N PHE A 189 -0.13 -23.89 -8.86
CA PHE A 189 0.38 -24.54 -10.07
C PHE A 189 0.41 -26.07 -9.95
N GLU A 190 0.55 -26.64 -8.75
CA GLU A 190 0.47 -28.09 -8.53
C GLU A 190 -0.94 -28.64 -8.84
N LYS A 191 -1.95 -27.77 -8.85
CA LYS A 191 -3.36 -28.07 -9.13
C LYS A 191 -3.82 -27.51 -10.48
N VAL A 192 -2.89 -27.18 -11.38
CA VAL A 192 -3.23 -26.57 -12.68
C VAL A 192 -4.17 -27.46 -13.50
N ASP A 193 -3.99 -28.79 -13.47
CA ASP A 193 -4.87 -29.73 -14.16
C ASP A 193 -6.31 -29.68 -13.62
N ASP A 194 -6.47 -29.52 -12.30
CA ASP A 194 -7.76 -29.43 -11.62
C ASP A 194 -8.43 -28.10 -11.98
N LEU A 195 -7.65 -27.01 -12.00
CA LEU A 195 -8.11 -25.68 -12.42
C LEU A 195 -8.59 -25.69 -13.87
N CYS A 196 -7.81 -26.27 -14.79
CA CYS A 196 -8.19 -26.41 -16.20
C CYS A 196 -9.49 -27.21 -16.35
N GLN A 197 -9.64 -28.30 -15.60
CA GLN A 197 -10.87 -29.10 -15.62
C GLN A 197 -12.08 -28.34 -15.09
N VAL A 198 -11.94 -27.62 -13.98
CA VAL A 198 -13.04 -26.79 -13.45
C VAL A 198 -13.37 -25.67 -14.43
N TYR A 199 -12.38 -25.07 -15.08
CA TYR A 199 -12.59 -24.06 -16.11
C TYR A 199 -13.31 -24.62 -17.35
N ASP A 200 -12.94 -25.81 -17.83
CA ASP A 200 -13.66 -26.49 -18.92
C ASP A 200 -15.14 -26.70 -18.60
N ASN A 201 -15.47 -27.01 -17.34
CA ASN A 201 -16.86 -27.13 -16.90
C ASN A 201 -17.58 -25.78 -16.94
N VAL A 202 -16.93 -24.71 -16.48
CA VAL A 202 -17.47 -23.34 -16.58
C VAL A 202 -17.71 -22.95 -18.04
N VAL A 203 -16.78 -23.28 -18.94
CA VAL A 203 -16.93 -23.06 -20.38
C VAL A 203 -18.11 -23.86 -20.94
N MET A 204 -18.27 -25.13 -20.53
CA MET A 204 -19.38 -25.97 -20.98
C MET A 204 -20.74 -25.46 -20.50
N MET A 205 -20.84 -25.00 -19.25
CA MET A 205 -22.05 -24.33 -18.71
C MET A 205 -22.46 -23.13 -19.56
N VAL A 206 -21.47 -22.38 -20.07
CA VAL A 206 -21.70 -21.15 -20.83
C VAL A 206 -22.01 -21.42 -22.31
N LEU A 207 -21.31 -22.36 -22.94
CA LEU A 207 -21.42 -22.60 -24.38
C LEU A 207 -22.52 -23.62 -24.72
N ASN A 208 -22.73 -24.64 -23.88
CA ASN A 208 -23.66 -25.73 -24.11
C ASN A 208 -24.43 -26.07 -22.81
N PRO A 209 -25.26 -25.14 -22.28
CA PRO A 209 -25.93 -25.30 -20.98
C PRO A 209 -26.81 -26.55 -20.91
N ASP A 210 -27.57 -26.86 -21.96
CA ASP A 210 -28.46 -28.03 -21.99
C ASP A 210 -27.70 -29.36 -21.93
N GLU A 211 -26.57 -29.46 -22.63
CA GLU A 211 -25.70 -30.64 -22.60
C GLU A 211 -25.07 -30.81 -21.22
N PHE A 212 -24.60 -29.70 -20.64
CA PHE A 212 -24.04 -29.69 -19.30
C PHE A 212 -25.08 -30.17 -18.26
N ILE A 213 -26.30 -29.60 -18.29
CA ILE A 213 -27.40 -29.98 -17.40
C ILE A 213 -27.76 -31.46 -17.57
N ARG A 214 -27.78 -31.97 -18.81
CA ARG A 214 -28.02 -33.39 -19.05
C ARG A 214 -26.93 -34.24 -18.42
N LEU A 215 -25.66 -33.90 -18.59
CA LEU A 215 -24.57 -34.68 -18.02
C LEU A 215 -24.56 -34.65 -16.50
N THR A 216 -24.82 -33.49 -15.88
CA THR A 216 -24.81 -33.37 -14.41
C THR A 216 -26.03 -34.00 -13.76
N LYS A 217 -27.18 -34.06 -14.44
CA LYS A 217 -28.38 -34.75 -13.95
C LYS A 217 -28.37 -36.27 -14.19
N HIS A 218 -27.58 -36.76 -15.13
CA HIS A 218 -27.56 -38.19 -15.53
C HIS A 218 -26.45 -39.01 -14.85
N ASP A 219 -25.71 -38.44 -13.89
CA ASP A 219 -24.70 -39.16 -13.08
C ASP A 219 -25.32 -40.21 -12.12
N ASP A 220 -26.66 -40.30 -12.05
CA ASP A 220 -27.36 -41.44 -11.43
C ASP A 220 -27.45 -42.67 -12.35
N THR A 221 -27.11 -42.61 -13.65
CA THR A 221 -27.10 -43.81 -14.51
C THR A 221 -26.15 -43.70 -15.73
N SER A 222 -25.00 -44.38 -15.61
CA SER A 222 -24.09 -44.91 -16.65
C SER A 222 -23.74 -44.06 -17.89
N ILE A 223 -22.51 -43.52 -17.96
CA ILE A 223 -21.84 -43.11 -19.21
C ILE A 223 -20.33 -43.49 -19.20
N THR A 224 -19.77 -43.70 -20.40
CA THR A 224 -18.47 -44.27 -20.81
C THR A 224 -17.20 -43.49 -20.42
N GLY A 225 -16.05 -44.17 -20.50
CA GLY A 225 -14.87 -44.02 -19.62
C GLY A 225 -14.00 -42.75 -19.70
N GLU A 226 -14.05 -41.93 -20.75
CA GLU A 226 -13.21 -40.71 -20.82
C GLU A 226 -13.87 -39.50 -20.16
N GLN A 227 -15.18 -39.32 -20.37
CA GLN A 227 -15.95 -38.25 -19.70
C GLN A 227 -16.08 -38.50 -18.20
N LYS A 228 -16.12 -39.78 -17.78
CA LYS A 228 -16.18 -40.20 -16.37
C LYS A 228 -15.03 -39.67 -15.50
N GLY A 229 -13.88 -39.32 -16.10
CA GLY A 229 -12.74 -38.74 -15.37
C GLY A 229 -12.97 -37.29 -14.96
N ARG A 230 -13.50 -36.46 -15.88
CA ARG A 230 -13.74 -35.01 -15.66
C ARG A 230 -14.82 -34.76 -14.60
N PHE A 231 -15.90 -35.54 -14.62
CA PHE A 231 -17.04 -35.36 -13.72
C PHE A 231 -16.86 -36.02 -12.35
N ARG A 232 -16.16 -37.18 -12.25
CA ARG A 232 -15.75 -37.71 -10.94
C ARG A 232 -14.96 -36.68 -10.12
N ARG A 233 -14.17 -35.83 -10.80
CA ARG A 233 -13.41 -34.79 -10.13
C ARG A 233 -14.30 -33.63 -9.68
N LEU A 234 -15.36 -33.31 -10.42
CA LEU A 234 -16.40 -32.38 -9.97
C LEU A 234 -17.09 -32.89 -8.71
N SER A 235 -17.48 -34.17 -8.70
CA SER A 235 -18.02 -34.86 -7.52
C SER A 235 -17.00 -34.99 -6.39
N PHE A 236 -15.70 -35.04 -6.68
CA PHE A 236 -14.63 -35.02 -5.68
C PHE A 236 -14.39 -33.61 -5.11
N VAL A 237 -14.47 -32.57 -5.94
CA VAL A 237 -14.35 -31.16 -5.56
C VAL A 237 -15.56 -30.73 -4.71
N PHE A 238 -16.76 -31.23 -5.03
CA PHE A 238 -18.01 -30.86 -4.36
C PHE A 238 -18.54 -31.89 -3.34
N GLY A 239 -18.05 -33.12 -3.34
CA GLY A 239 -18.55 -34.23 -2.52
C GLY A 239 -18.00 -34.31 -1.09
N ASN A 240 -17.15 -33.37 -0.67
CA ASN A 240 -16.51 -33.39 0.66
C ASN A 240 -16.99 -32.28 1.61
N LYS A 241 -18.23 -31.78 1.41
CA LYS A 241 -18.77 -30.59 2.10
C LYS A 241 -19.11 -30.78 3.59
N ASP A 242 -18.95 -31.98 4.16
CA ASP A 242 -19.35 -32.25 5.56
C ASP A 242 -18.24 -32.26 6.61
N LYS A 243 -16.96 -32.02 6.27
CA LYS A 243 -15.88 -31.95 7.28
C LYS A 243 -14.81 -30.92 6.94
N SER A 244 -15.03 -29.65 7.27
CA SER A 244 -13.95 -28.75 7.73
C SER A 244 -14.48 -27.39 8.19
N HIS A 245 -15.29 -27.39 9.25
CA HIS A 245 -15.15 -26.31 10.23
C HIS A 245 -13.95 -26.62 11.12
N ALA A 246 -13.09 -25.62 11.30
CA ALA A 246 -11.94 -25.56 12.21
C ALA A 246 -10.69 -26.39 11.82
N LYS A 247 -9.68 -25.69 11.30
CA LYS A 247 -8.35 -25.59 11.94
C LYS A 247 -7.44 -24.62 11.19
N THR A 248 -6.96 -23.61 11.91
CA THR A 248 -5.82 -22.77 11.58
C THR A 248 -4.56 -23.62 11.35
N PRO A 249 -3.73 -23.35 10.32
CA PRO A 249 -2.40 -23.92 10.24
C PRO A 249 -1.32 -23.03 10.90
N PRO A 250 -0.17 -23.60 11.26
CA PRO A 250 0.86 -22.96 12.08
C PRO A 250 1.73 -21.99 11.29
N LYS A 251 2.38 -21.06 12.02
CA LYS A 251 3.35 -20.08 11.53
C LYS A 251 4.69 -20.71 11.11
N ASP A 252 5.28 -20.00 10.14
CA ASP A 252 6.64 -20.04 9.57
C ASP A 252 6.95 -21.15 8.54
N PRO A 253 7.49 -20.76 7.36
CA PRO A 253 8.95 -20.56 7.29
C PRO A 253 9.47 -19.44 6.35
N LYS A 254 10.68 -18.99 6.69
CA LYS A 254 11.83 -18.51 5.88
C LYS A 254 11.55 -17.65 4.62
N SER A 255 12.18 -16.46 4.65
CA SER A 255 12.31 -15.48 3.57
C SER A 255 12.80 -16.11 2.26
N VAL A 256 11.88 -16.26 1.32
CA VAL A 256 12.22 -16.26 -0.11
C VAL A 256 11.90 -14.86 -0.57
N GLU A 257 12.89 -14.22 -1.18
CA GLU A 257 12.85 -12.89 -1.77
C GLU A 257 11.66 -12.82 -2.74
N GLU A 258 10.56 -12.19 -2.31
CA GLU A 258 9.35 -12.07 -3.12
C GLU A 258 9.53 -10.93 -4.11
N ASN A 259 9.48 -11.26 -5.40
CA ASN A 259 9.55 -10.29 -6.50
C ASN A 259 8.37 -9.29 -6.40
N PRO A 260 8.61 -7.97 -6.31
CA PRO A 260 7.58 -6.94 -6.08
C PRO A 260 6.42 -6.97 -7.08
N LEU A 261 6.71 -7.33 -8.33
CA LEU A 261 5.71 -7.46 -9.40
C LEU A 261 4.66 -8.55 -9.12
N ARG A 262 4.99 -9.58 -8.31
CA ARG A 262 4.02 -10.61 -7.88
C ARG A 262 2.97 -10.06 -6.91
N GLN A 263 3.35 -9.09 -6.08
CA GLN A 263 2.46 -8.50 -5.07
C GLN A 263 1.52 -7.43 -5.68
N SER A 264 2.02 -6.66 -6.65
CA SER A 264 1.29 -5.57 -7.29
C SER A 264 -0.05 -5.98 -7.92
N LEU A 265 -0.09 -7.14 -8.58
CA LEU A 265 -1.32 -7.62 -9.23
C LEU A 265 -2.23 -8.39 -8.27
N THR A 266 -1.69 -9.10 -7.28
CA THR A 266 -2.50 -9.83 -6.27
C THR A 266 -3.20 -8.87 -5.30
N SER A 267 -2.62 -7.69 -5.05
CA SER A 267 -3.21 -6.61 -4.24
C SER A 267 -4.49 -6.02 -4.84
N MET A 268 -4.56 -5.85 -6.17
CA MET A 268 -5.73 -5.32 -6.88
C MET A 268 -7.02 -6.15 -6.69
N PHE A 269 -6.91 -7.38 -6.19
CA PHE A 269 -8.03 -8.33 -6.07
C PHE A 269 -8.36 -8.72 -4.63
N SER A 270 -7.78 -8.03 -3.63
CA SER A 270 -8.20 -8.16 -2.24
C SER A 270 -9.51 -7.41 -1.98
N LYS A 271 -10.59 -8.13 -1.66
CA LYS A 271 -11.88 -7.56 -1.21
C LYS A 271 -11.83 -6.88 0.19
N LYS A 272 -10.66 -6.45 0.66
CA LYS A 272 -10.53 -5.77 1.96
C LYS A 272 -10.27 -4.28 1.72
N PRO A 273 -11.09 -3.38 2.30
CA PRO A 273 -10.68 -1.98 2.40
C PRO A 273 -9.40 -1.91 3.26
N PRO A 274 -8.56 -0.88 3.08
CA PRO A 274 -7.36 -0.68 3.88
C PRO A 274 -7.75 -0.67 5.36
N LYS A 275 -7.25 -1.64 6.11
CA LYS A 275 -7.54 -1.76 7.53
C LYS A 275 -6.66 -0.74 8.26
N ALA A 276 -7.28 0.26 8.88
CA ALA A 276 -6.62 1.14 9.84
C ALA A 276 -5.80 0.30 10.84
N GLY A 277 -4.52 0.65 10.98
CA GLY A 277 -3.57 -0.08 11.82
C GLY A 277 -4.05 -0.15 13.26
N ASN A 278 -4.22 -1.38 13.77
CA ASN A 278 -4.41 -1.62 15.20
C ASN A 278 -3.03 -1.61 15.87
N ALA A 279 -2.77 -0.58 16.67
CA ALA A 279 -1.74 -0.63 17.70
C ALA A 279 -2.08 -1.74 18.73
N SER A 280 -1.10 -2.56 19.08
CA SER A 280 -1.24 -3.59 20.12
C SER A 280 -1.03 -3.00 21.52
N PRO A 281 -1.62 -3.59 22.58
CA PRO A 281 -1.71 -2.99 23.92
C PRO A 281 -0.60 -3.48 24.85
N ALA A 282 0.02 -2.57 25.61
CA ALA A 282 0.68 -2.91 26.87
C ALA A 282 0.77 -1.70 27.82
N GLU A 283 0.32 -1.96 29.05
CA GLU A 283 0.66 -1.32 30.33
C GLU A 283 -0.01 0.01 30.75
N LYS A 284 -0.93 -0.12 31.72
CA LYS A 284 -1.25 0.85 32.80
C LYS A 284 -0.75 0.22 34.12
N PRO A 285 -0.54 0.95 35.25
CA PRO A 285 -1.24 2.19 35.70
C PRO A 285 -0.27 3.19 36.45
N PRO A 286 -0.69 4.20 37.28
CA PRO A 286 -2.04 4.67 37.64
C PRO A 286 -2.32 6.19 37.55
N VAL A 287 -3.60 6.49 37.31
CA VAL A 287 -4.48 7.50 37.92
C VAL A 287 -3.92 8.91 38.20
N ALA A 288 -4.39 9.89 37.43
CA ALA A 288 -4.90 11.15 37.97
C ALA A 288 -6.00 11.69 37.04
N SER A 289 -7.14 11.99 37.66
CA SER A 289 -8.32 12.68 37.16
C SER A 289 -8.01 13.91 36.31
N ILE A 290 -8.78 14.15 35.24
CA ILE A 290 -9.64 15.33 35.11
C ILE A 290 -10.56 15.13 33.89
N GLN A 291 -11.84 15.28 34.21
CA GLN A 291 -13.01 15.41 33.36
C GLN A 291 -12.83 16.53 32.33
N ASN A 292 -13.28 16.34 31.08
CA ASN A 292 -14.24 17.26 30.43
C ASN A 292 -14.63 16.82 29.01
N ASP A 293 -15.94 16.92 28.82
CA ASP A 293 -16.75 16.71 27.62
C ASP A 293 -16.29 17.56 26.43
N TRP A 294 -16.37 16.98 25.22
CA TRP A 294 -16.72 17.74 24.02
C TRP A 294 -17.72 16.95 23.17
N ILE A 295 -18.94 17.47 23.15
CA ILE A 295 -20.02 17.17 22.20
C ILE A 295 -19.85 18.08 20.97
N ASP A 296 -20.20 17.51 19.82
CA ASP A 296 -20.56 18.09 18.52
C ASP A 296 -20.87 19.60 18.47
N VAL A 297 -20.23 20.31 17.52
CA VAL A 297 -20.83 20.98 16.34
C VAL A 297 -19.74 21.15 15.28
#